data_AF-W4RZL4-F1
#
_entry.id   AF-W4RZL4-F1
#
_cell.length_a   1.000
_cell.length_b   1.000
_cell.length_c   1.000
_cell.angle_alpha   90.00
_cell.angle_beta   90.00
_cell.angle_gamma   90.00
#
_symmetry.space_group_name_H-M   'P 1'
#
loop_
_entity.id
_entity.type
_entity.pdbx_description
1 polymer ?
#
loop_
_entity_poly.entity_id
_entity_poly.type
_entity_poly.pdbx_seq_one_letter_code
_entity_poly.pdbx_strand_id
1 'polypeptide(L)'
;MADTCHYLAQFLPHHEFDRTTAMLSCADLILRAVGKQIVVRGWHLVLAEPKADPEEAGDDISSRSQILPPLRAGLSCQVTGAECKALKTLPPRPYTQGELVKAMKGVAKLVSDPRLKQKLKDTVGIGTEATRASIVNGLLKRSYLVKRGRSVRASEAAFTLIDAVPAAIADPGTTAVWEQALDMIETGQLTLDTFIEKQSAWVAQLVQQYRGTTLSIRVPQGPACPLCGATTRQRTGKTGVFWSCSRYPECKGTLPVESPGAKRGSPRKRRSAPKAH
;
A
#
# COMPACT_ATOMS: atom_id res chain seq x y z
N MET A 1 -2.80 -22.91 12.64
CA MET A 1 -2.59 -22.47 14.04
C MET A 1 -3.24 -21.12 14.31
N ALA A 2 -3.00 -20.06 13.51
CA ALA A 2 -3.62 -18.75 13.74
C ALA A 2 -5.15 -18.79 13.74
N ASP A 3 -5.80 -19.50 12.81
CA ASP A 3 -7.27 -19.57 12.73
C ASP A 3 -7.89 -20.31 13.93
N THR A 4 -7.21 -21.33 14.45
CA THR A 4 -7.64 -22.06 15.66
C THR A 4 -7.60 -21.17 16.90
N CYS A 5 -6.58 -20.33 17.03
CA CYS A 5 -6.48 -19.38 18.14
C CYS A 5 -7.60 -18.33 18.09
N HIS A 6 -7.94 -17.81 16.92
CA HIS A 6 -9.06 -16.85 16.77
C HIS A 6 -10.42 -17.48 17.06
N TYR A 7 -10.62 -18.74 16.69
CA TYR A 7 -11.84 -19.48 17.04
C TYR A 7 -11.95 -19.69 18.55
N LEU A 8 -10.87 -20.15 19.21
CA LEU A 8 -10.85 -20.33 20.67
C LEU A 8 -11.05 -19.03 21.44
N ALA A 9 -10.57 -17.91 20.91
CA ALA A 9 -10.72 -16.59 21.52
C ALA A 9 -12.20 -16.19 21.72
N GLN A 10 -13.11 -16.67 20.87
CA GLN A 10 -14.55 -16.36 20.96
C GLN A 10 -15.21 -16.93 22.22
N PHE A 11 -14.60 -17.96 22.83
CA PHE A 11 -15.14 -18.64 24.02
C PHE A 11 -14.46 -18.21 25.33
N LEU A 12 -13.51 -17.28 25.25
CA LEU A 12 -12.80 -16.74 26.42
C LEU A 12 -13.43 -15.45 26.91
N PRO A 13 -13.28 -15.09 28.19
CA PRO A 13 -13.81 -13.85 28.73
C PRO A 13 -13.17 -12.63 28.06
N HIS A 14 -13.83 -11.48 28.19
CA HIS A 14 -13.30 -10.22 27.68
C HIS A 14 -11.95 -9.87 28.33
N HIS A 15 -11.09 -9.21 27.56
CA HIS A 15 -9.87 -8.62 28.09
C HIS A 15 -10.23 -7.30 28.81
N GLU A 16 -10.06 -7.26 30.12
CA GLU A 16 -10.41 -6.13 30.97
C GLU A 16 -9.15 -5.44 31.49
N PHE A 17 -9.16 -4.12 31.51
CA PHE A 17 -8.05 -3.31 32.00
C PHE A 17 -8.54 -2.02 32.63
N ASP A 18 -7.81 -1.58 33.65
CA ASP A 18 -7.98 -0.28 34.27
C ASP A 18 -7.13 0.75 33.54
N ARG A 19 -7.78 1.79 33.01
CA ARG A 19 -7.11 2.94 32.41
C ARG A 19 -7.11 4.09 33.41
N THR A 20 -5.94 4.42 33.92
CA THR A 20 -5.75 5.57 34.81
C THR A 20 -5.22 6.75 34.00
N THR A 21 -5.86 7.92 34.09
CA THR A 21 -5.32 9.18 33.55
C THR A 21 -5.05 10.11 34.71
N ALA A 22 -3.77 10.40 34.97
CA ALA A 22 -3.34 11.33 35.99
C ALA A 22 -2.99 12.68 35.35
N MET A 23 -3.60 13.74 35.89
CA MET A 23 -3.25 15.12 35.59
C MET A 23 -2.39 15.63 36.74
N LEU A 24 -1.16 16.02 36.44
CA LEU A 24 -0.16 16.45 37.41
C LEU A 24 0.16 17.92 37.14
N SER A 25 0.11 18.76 38.16
CA SER A 25 0.60 20.13 38.09
C SER A 25 2.04 20.19 38.58
N CYS A 26 2.91 20.82 37.80
CA CYS A 26 4.29 21.10 38.20
C CYS A 26 4.64 22.50 37.72
N ALA A 27 4.83 23.43 38.68
CA ALA A 27 4.87 24.87 38.40
C ALA A 27 3.65 25.29 37.55
N ASP A 28 3.85 25.97 36.43
CA ASP A 28 2.79 26.43 35.52
C ASP A 28 2.41 25.41 34.44
N LEU A 29 2.96 24.19 34.49
CA LEU A 29 2.72 23.15 33.50
C LEU A 29 1.74 22.09 34.00
N ILE A 30 0.83 21.72 33.11
CA ILE A 30 -0.06 20.57 33.29
C ILE A 30 0.51 19.39 32.51
N LEU A 31 0.93 18.37 33.25
CA LEU A 31 1.48 17.13 32.71
C LEU A 31 0.41 16.04 32.76
N ARG A 32 0.32 15.26 31.68
CA ARG A 32 -0.61 14.14 31.58
C ARG A 32 0.14 12.82 31.52
N ALA A 33 -0.18 11.93 32.46
CA ALA A 33 0.28 10.55 32.45
C ALA A 33 -0.91 9.62 32.26
N VAL A 34 -0.79 8.64 31.35
CA VAL A 34 -1.80 7.60 31.12
C VAL A 34 -1.20 6.26 31.49
N GLY A 35 -1.87 5.50 32.33
CA GLY A 35 -1.51 4.15 32.73
C GLY A 35 -2.56 3.14 32.28
N LYS A 36 -2.11 1.93 31.94
CA LYS A 36 -2.98 0.80 31.62
C LYS A 36 -2.55 -0.41 32.44
N GLN A 37 -3.43 -0.91 33.29
CA GLN A 37 -3.21 -2.13 34.08
C GLN A 37 -4.20 -3.21 33.63
N ILE A 38 -3.70 -4.35 33.20
CA ILE A 38 -4.55 -5.47 32.78
C ILE A 38 -5.11 -6.15 34.04
N VAL A 39 -6.43 -6.23 34.16
CA VAL A 39 -7.14 -6.87 35.28
C VAL A 39 -7.47 -8.32 34.88
N VAL A 40 -8.01 -8.50 33.68
CA VAL A 40 -8.32 -9.82 33.11
C VAL A 40 -7.69 -9.91 31.74
N ARG A 41 -6.79 -10.87 31.53
CA ARG A 41 -6.20 -11.11 30.19
C ARG A 41 -7.25 -11.58 29.18
N GLY A 42 -8.20 -12.41 29.61
CA GLY A 42 -9.29 -12.87 28.74
C GLY A 42 -8.81 -13.56 27.46
N TRP A 43 -9.46 -13.27 26.34
CA TRP A 43 -9.15 -13.83 25.03
C TRP A 43 -7.70 -13.57 24.55
N HIS A 44 -6.97 -12.59 25.09
CA HIS A 44 -5.54 -12.40 24.79
C HIS A 44 -4.67 -13.60 25.19
N LEU A 45 -5.14 -14.52 26.04
CA LEU A 45 -4.37 -15.71 26.44
C LEU A 45 -4.01 -16.63 25.28
N VAL A 46 -4.86 -16.71 24.24
CA VAL A 46 -4.69 -17.63 23.11
C VAL A 46 -4.17 -16.95 21.85
N LEU A 47 -4.21 -15.61 21.80
CA LEU A 47 -3.60 -14.84 20.73
C LEU A 47 -2.18 -14.50 21.16
N ALA A 48 -1.19 -14.99 20.42
CA ALA A 48 0.19 -14.56 20.60
C ALA A 48 0.22 -13.04 20.46
N GLU A 49 0.58 -12.32 21.53
CA GLU A 49 0.83 -10.89 21.42
C GLU A 49 1.90 -10.74 20.33
N PRO A 50 1.61 -10.05 19.21
CA PRO A 50 2.69 -9.65 18.34
C PRO A 50 3.63 -8.86 19.24
N LYS A 51 4.86 -9.35 19.43
CA LYS A 51 5.92 -8.54 20.03
C LYS A 51 5.81 -7.22 19.31
N ALA A 52 5.47 -6.16 20.04
CA ALA A 52 5.41 -4.84 19.47
C ALA A 52 6.79 -4.59 18.89
N ASP A 53 6.91 -4.69 17.57
CA ASP A 53 8.11 -4.22 16.91
C ASP A 53 8.21 -2.75 17.34
N PRO A 54 9.33 -2.31 17.93
CA PRO A 54 9.47 -0.92 18.39
C PRO A 54 9.27 0.07 17.24
N GLU A 55 9.34 -0.40 16.00
CA GLU A 55 8.92 0.35 14.83
C GLU A 55 7.39 0.50 14.73
N GLU A 56 6.53 -0.50 14.94
CA GLU A 56 5.06 -0.40 14.76
C GLU A 56 4.31 0.49 15.78
N ALA A 57 5.01 1.04 16.79
CA ALA A 57 4.47 2.07 17.66
C ALA A 57 4.29 3.40 16.88
N GLY A 58 3.15 3.55 16.22
CA GLY A 58 2.64 4.86 15.83
C GLY A 58 2.51 5.77 17.05
N ASP A 59 2.52 7.08 16.82
CA ASP A 59 2.53 8.16 17.81
C ASP A 59 1.22 8.27 18.65
N ASP A 60 0.48 7.16 18.76
CA ASP A 60 -0.69 7.07 19.59
C ASP A 60 -0.25 6.89 21.06
N ILE A 61 -0.27 8.00 21.80
CA ILE A 61 0.03 8.13 23.23
C ILE A 61 -0.74 7.10 24.07
N SER A 62 -1.83 6.51 23.54
CA SER A 62 -2.61 5.45 24.19
C SER A 62 -1.89 4.09 24.30
N SER A 63 -0.77 3.89 23.59
CA SER A 63 -0.08 2.60 23.50
C SER A 63 1.15 2.42 24.39
N ARG A 64 1.60 3.47 25.09
CA ARG A 64 2.66 3.30 26.10
C ARG A 64 2.06 2.55 27.30
N SER A 65 2.23 1.24 27.33
CA SER A 65 1.84 0.34 28.41
C SER A 65 2.70 0.59 29.65
N GLN A 66 2.60 1.78 30.22
CA GLN A 66 3.10 2.04 31.57
C GLN A 66 2.01 1.70 32.57
N ILE A 67 2.40 1.07 33.67
CA ILE A 67 1.54 0.89 34.83
C ILE A 67 1.79 2.10 35.73
N LEU A 68 0.73 2.82 36.06
CA LEU A 68 0.85 3.92 37.03
C LEU A 68 0.72 3.36 38.44
N PRO A 69 1.49 3.87 39.41
CA PRO A 69 1.27 3.54 40.81
C PRO A 69 -0.12 4.02 41.27
N PRO A 70 -0.64 3.52 42.39
CA PRO A 70 -1.89 4.04 42.96
C PRO A 70 -1.71 5.52 43.33
N LEU A 71 -2.49 6.39 42.68
CA LEU A 71 -2.49 7.83 42.89
C LEU A 71 -3.80 8.28 43.52
N ARG A 72 -3.76 9.35 44.31
CA ARG A 72 -4.94 10.02 44.89
C ARG A 72 -4.87 11.52 44.59
N ALA A 73 -6.03 12.16 44.48
CA ALA A 73 -6.08 13.61 44.29
C ALA A 73 -5.43 14.33 45.48
N GLY A 74 -4.63 15.36 45.20
CA GLY A 74 -3.88 16.12 46.21
C GLY A 74 -2.58 15.47 46.68
N LEU A 75 -2.21 14.29 46.16
CA LEU A 75 -0.93 13.66 46.46
C LEU A 75 0.22 14.49 45.87
N SER A 76 1.22 14.80 46.71
CA SER A 76 2.42 15.50 46.28
C SER A 76 3.47 14.50 45.80
N CYS A 77 3.92 14.64 44.56
CA CYS A 77 4.99 13.82 43.96
C CYS A 77 6.30 14.61 43.91
N GLN A 78 7.42 13.97 44.26
CA GLN A 78 8.74 14.57 44.04
C GLN A 78 9.17 14.41 42.58
N VAL A 79 9.69 15.49 41.99
CA VAL A 79 10.25 15.49 40.64
C VAL A 79 11.71 15.06 40.73
N THR A 80 12.03 13.89 40.17
CA THR A 80 13.40 13.34 40.17
C THR A 80 14.26 13.86 39.01
N GLY A 81 13.63 14.27 37.92
CA GLY A 81 14.31 14.84 36.75
C GLY A 81 13.32 15.26 35.68
N ALA A 82 13.79 16.10 34.75
CA ALA A 82 13.04 16.52 33.58
C ALA A 82 13.90 16.30 32.32
N GLU A 83 13.31 15.70 31.29
CA GLU A 83 13.96 15.46 30.00
C GLU A 83 13.16 16.15 28.90
N CYS A 84 13.81 17.04 28.14
CA CYS A 84 13.21 17.65 26.97
C CYS A 84 13.34 16.70 25.77
N LYS A 85 12.21 16.12 25.33
CA LYS A 85 12.17 15.25 24.15
C LYS A 85 11.95 16.09 22.90
N ALA A 86 13.04 16.45 22.22
CA ALA A 86 12.99 17.10 20.91
C ALA A 86 12.58 16.09 19.82
N LEU A 87 11.28 15.94 19.58
CA LEU A 87 10.73 15.06 18.56
C LEU A 87 10.71 15.73 17.18
N LYS A 88 10.77 14.91 16.12
CA LYS A 88 10.60 15.34 14.73
C LYS A 88 9.47 14.55 14.08
N THR A 89 8.69 15.20 13.23
CA THR A 89 7.68 14.52 12.43
C THR A 89 8.37 13.59 11.43
N LEU A 90 7.79 12.41 11.26
CA LEU A 90 8.23 11.44 10.27
C LEU A 90 7.22 11.40 9.12
N PRO A 91 7.67 11.19 7.87
CA PRO A 91 6.76 11.01 6.76
C PRO A 91 5.91 9.74 6.96
N PRO A 92 4.71 9.66 6.35
CA PRO A 92 3.87 8.47 6.40
C PRO A 92 4.63 7.24 5.94
N ARG A 93 4.43 6.14 6.65
CA ARG A 93 5.10 4.89 6.32
C ARG A 93 4.52 4.28 5.05
N PRO A 94 5.34 3.68 4.18
CA PRO A 94 4.83 2.94 3.04
C PRO A 94 3.99 1.75 3.49
N TYR A 95 2.95 1.42 2.73
CA TYR A 95 2.10 0.27 3.01
C TYR A 95 2.83 -1.06 2.84
N THR A 96 2.53 -2.02 3.70
CA THR A 96 2.70 -3.46 3.43
C THR A 96 1.52 -3.98 2.60
N GLN A 97 1.61 -5.21 2.08
CA GLN A 97 0.50 -5.82 1.32
C GLN A 97 -0.78 -5.95 2.16
N GLY A 98 -0.67 -6.31 3.44
CA GLY A 98 -1.81 -6.43 4.35
C GLY A 98 -2.42 -5.08 4.69
N GLU A 99 -1.59 -4.06 4.96
CA GLU A 99 -2.07 -2.70 5.22
C GLU A 99 -2.72 -2.08 3.98
N LEU A 100 -2.22 -2.37 2.78
CA LEU A 100 -2.85 -1.92 1.55
C LEU A 100 -4.25 -2.53 1.38
N VAL A 101 -4.43 -3.82 1.66
CA VAL A 101 -5.76 -4.46 1.67
C VAL A 101 -6.67 -3.83 2.73
N LYS A 102 -6.13 -3.51 3.92
CA LYS A 102 -6.87 -2.78 4.97
C LYS A 102 -7.24 -1.36 4.52
N ALA A 103 -6.36 -0.68 3.78
CA ALA A 103 -6.63 0.62 3.20
C ALA A 103 -7.71 0.56 2.10
N MET A 104 -7.71 -0.50 1.29
CA MET A 104 -8.79 -0.76 0.31
C MET A 104 -10.15 -0.94 0.99
N LYS A 105 -10.20 -1.66 2.13
CA LYS A 105 -11.41 -1.75 2.99
C LYS A 105 -11.84 -0.39 3.55
N GLY A 106 -10.86 0.42 3.96
CA GLY A 106 -11.07 1.72 4.61
C GLY A 106 -11.06 2.94 3.68
N VAL A 107 -11.18 2.73 2.36
CA VAL A 107 -10.96 3.78 1.34
C VAL A 107 -11.94 4.95 1.47
N ALA A 108 -13.09 4.73 2.09
CA ALA A 108 -14.07 5.76 2.43
C ALA A 108 -13.48 6.97 3.19
N LYS A 109 -12.34 6.80 3.88
CA LYS A 109 -11.63 7.90 4.55
C LYS A 109 -11.03 8.92 3.59
N LEU A 110 -10.77 8.53 2.34
CA LEU A 110 -10.16 9.37 1.30
C LEU A 110 -11.20 10.16 0.50
N VAL A 111 -12.50 9.85 0.67
CA VAL A 111 -13.59 10.51 -0.03
C VAL A 111 -14.15 11.64 0.83
N SER A 112 -14.28 12.82 0.22
CA SER A 112 -14.78 14.03 0.89
C SER A 112 -16.30 14.11 0.94
N ASP A 113 -16.99 13.64 -0.11
CA ASP A 113 -18.46 13.64 -0.17
C ASP A 113 -19.04 12.67 0.88
N PRO A 114 -19.88 13.14 1.83
CA PRO A 114 -20.49 12.30 2.85
C PRO A 114 -21.34 11.15 2.31
N ARG A 115 -22.06 11.35 1.20
CA ARG A 115 -22.94 10.33 0.62
C ARG A 115 -22.13 9.19 0.00
N LEU A 116 -21.13 9.53 -0.80
CA LEU A 116 -20.22 8.55 -1.41
C LEU A 116 -19.39 7.82 -0.35
N LYS A 117 -18.97 8.54 0.69
CA LYS A 117 -18.29 7.97 1.85
C LYS A 117 -19.14 6.96 2.58
N GLN A 118 -20.44 7.24 2.78
CA GLN A 118 -21.34 6.28 3.41
C GLN A 118 -21.50 5.05 2.54
N LYS A 119 -21.72 5.23 1.24
CA LYS A 119 -21.86 4.11 0.30
C LYS A 119 -20.65 3.18 0.32
N LEU A 120 -19.44 3.73 0.33
CA LEU A 120 -18.20 2.94 0.44
C LEU A 120 -18.04 2.25 1.79
N LYS A 121 -18.66 2.73 2.88
CA LYS A 121 -18.66 1.99 4.15
C LYS A 121 -19.59 0.79 4.06
N ASP A 122 -20.77 0.99 3.46
CA ASP A 122 -21.79 -0.05 3.33
C ASP A 122 -21.29 -1.20 2.44
N THR A 123 -20.55 -0.88 1.37
CA THR A 123 -19.90 -1.87 0.48
C THR A 123 -18.52 -2.36 0.95
N VAL A 124 -18.09 -1.95 2.14
CA VAL A 124 -16.80 -2.33 2.75
C VAL A 124 -15.59 -1.91 1.88
N GLY A 125 -15.67 -0.78 1.19
CA GLY A 125 -14.58 -0.16 0.45
C GLY A 125 -14.51 -0.54 -1.03
N ILE A 126 -13.30 -0.60 -1.59
CA ILE A 126 -13.10 -0.96 -3.01
C ILE A 126 -12.73 -2.43 -3.18
N GLY A 127 -13.39 -3.07 -4.13
CA GLY A 127 -13.29 -4.51 -4.39
C GLY A 127 -13.89 -5.36 -3.27
N THR A 128 -14.16 -6.63 -3.57
CA THR A 128 -14.66 -7.62 -2.61
C THR A 128 -13.52 -8.34 -1.90
N GLU A 129 -13.81 -9.04 -0.79
CA GLU A 129 -12.80 -9.81 -0.06
C GLU A 129 -12.03 -10.79 -0.96
N ALA A 130 -12.73 -11.45 -1.89
CA ALA A 130 -12.14 -12.40 -2.83
C ALA A 130 -11.20 -11.75 -3.87
N THR A 131 -11.36 -10.45 -4.17
CA THR A 131 -10.67 -9.80 -5.28
C THR A 131 -9.49 -8.93 -4.84
N ARG A 132 -9.47 -8.42 -3.62
CA ARG A 132 -8.40 -7.49 -3.18
C ARG A 132 -6.99 -8.08 -3.28
N ALA A 133 -6.82 -9.32 -2.81
CA ALA A 133 -5.52 -9.98 -2.86
C ALA A 133 -5.07 -10.22 -4.31
N SER A 134 -5.98 -10.62 -5.20
CA SER A 134 -5.67 -10.89 -6.60
C SER A 134 -5.33 -9.60 -7.36
N ILE A 135 -6.01 -8.49 -7.08
CA ILE A 135 -5.70 -7.16 -7.65
C ILE A 135 -4.30 -6.70 -7.23
N VAL A 136 -3.96 -6.76 -5.93
CA VAL A 136 -2.62 -6.36 -5.45
C VAL A 136 -1.53 -7.25 -6.08
N ASN A 137 -1.76 -8.56 -6.16
CA ASN A 137 -0.84 -9.48 -6.84
C ASN A 137 -0.74 -9.19 -8.35
N GLY A 138 -1.84 -8.79 -8.99
CA GLY A 138 -1.85 -8.38 -10.39
C GLY A 138 -1.02 -7.12 -10.64
N LEU A 139 -1.11 -6.12 -9.76
CA LEU A 139 -0.31 -4.89 -9.84
C LEU A 139 1.18 -5.16 -9.64
N LEU A 140 1.53 -6.09 -8.75
CA LEU A 140 2.90 -6.58 -8.58
C LEU A 140 3.40 -7.31 -9.83
N LYS A 141 2.59 -8.21 -10.41
CA LYS A 141 2.93 -8.96 -11.63
C LYS A 141 3.16 -8.04 -12.83
N ARG A 142 2.40 -6.95 -12.93
CA ARG A 142 2.53 -5.91 -13.97
C ARG A 142 3.63 -4.88 -13.68
N SER A 143 4.37 -5.02 -12.57
CA SER A 143 5.43 -4.09 -12.14
C SER A 143 4.98 -2.65 -11.88
N TYR A 144 3.69 -2.44 -11.59
CA TYR A 144 3.18 -1.15 -11.09
C TYR A 144 3.47 -0.99 -9.60
N LEU A 145 3.49 -2.10 -8.86
CA LEU A 145 3.95 -2.15 -7.48
C LEU A 145 5.26 -2.94 -7.41
N VAL A 146 6.15 -2.54 -6.51
CA VAL A 146 7.44 -3.18 -6.24
C VAL A 146 7.57 -3.46 -4.75
N LYS A 147 8.05 -4.65 -4.39
CA LYS A 147 8.35 -5.01 -3.00
C LYS A 147 9.73 -4.49 -2.61
N ARG A 148 9.80 -3.76 -1.49
CA ARG A 148 11.06 -3.38 -0.82
C ARG A 148 10.99 -3.85 0.63
N GLY A 149 11.65 -4.97 0.93
CA GLY A 149 11.48 -5.66 2.21
C GLY A 149 10.02 -6.07 2.40
N ARG A 150 9.43 -5.72 3.56
CA ARG A 150 8.01 -5.96 3.86
C ARG A 150 7.06 -4.93 3.21
N SER A 151 7.60 -3.81 2.74
CA SER A 151 6.81 -2.70 2.18
C SER A 151 6.57 -2.86 0.67
N VAL A 152 5.50 -2.23 0.20
CA VAL A 152 5.09 -2.14 -1.20
C VAL A 152 5.15 -0.67 -1.62
N ARG A 153 5.76 -0.40 -2.78
CA ARG A 153 5.89 0.95 -3.33
C ARG A 153 5.42 0.99 -4.78
N ALA A 154 4.86 2.13 -5.20
CA ALA A 154 4.59 2.39 -6.60
C ALA A 154 5.89 2.53 -7.41
N SER A 155 5.91 2.01 -8.63
CA SER A 155 7.01 2.21 -9.58
C SER A 155 6.86 3.54 -10.33
N GLU A 156 7.93 3.98 -11.01
CA GLU A 156 7.86 5.16 -11.88
C GLU A 156 6.80 5.02 -12.99
N ALA A 157 6.64 3.79 -13.51
CA ALA A 157 5.61 3.49 -14.48
C ALA A 157 4.19 3.64 -13.89
N ALA A 158 4.01 3.30 -12.62
CA ALA A 158 2.73 3.50 -11.94
C ALA A 158 2.42 4.99 -11.71
N PHE A 159 3.40 5.80 -11.31
CA PHE A 159 3.23 7.25 -11.20
C PHE A 159 2.83 7.85 -12.56
N THR A 160 3.59 7.52 -13.60
CA THR A 160 3.28 7.97 -14.98
C THR A 160 1.86 7.56 -15.40
N LEU A 161 1.44 6.33 -15.07
CA LEU A 161 0.10 5.86 -15.40
C LEU A 161 -0.99 6.62 -14.63
N ILE A 162 -0.79 6.85 -13.32
CA ILE A 162 -1.77 7.59 -12.52
C ILE A 162 -1.87 9.05 -12.97
N ASP A 163 -0.75 9.68 -13.33
CA ASP A 163 -0.73 11.04 -13.88
C ASP A 163 -1.42 11.13 -15.26
N ALA A 164 -1.44 10.01 -16.01
CA ALA A 164 -2.06 9.89 -17.32
C ALA A 164 -3.55 9.60 -17.27
N VAL A 165 -4.02 8.96 -16.20
CA VAL A 165 -5.41 8.49 -16.06
C VAL A 165 -6.29 9.68 -15.66
N PRO A 166 -7.50 9.83 -16.25
CA PRO A 166 -8.43 10.87 -15.84
C PRO A 166 -8.68 10.84 -14.33
N ALA A 167 -8.65 12.00 -13.67
CA ALA A 167 -8.82 12.08 -12.21
C ALA A 167 -10.11 11.38 -11.72
N ALA A 168 -11.20 11.46 -12.50
CA ALA A 168 -12.44 10.78 -12.21
C ALA A 168 -12.32 9.24 -12.17
N ILE A 169 -11.39 8.64 -12.92
CA ILE A 169 -11.16 7.18 -12.92
C ILE A 169 -10.27 6.77 -11.74
N ALA A 170 -9.34 7.64 -11.34
CA ALA A 170 -8.46 7.39 -10.19
C ALA A 170 -9.16 7.64 -8.84
N ASP A 171 -10.27 8.38 -8.84
CA ASP A 171 -11.03 8.70 -7.63
C ASP A 171 -11.87 7.51 -7.13
N PRO A 172 -11.72 7.08 -5.86
CA PRO A 172 -12.52 6.00 -5.30
C PRO A 172 -14.02 6.35 -5.15
N GLY A 173 -14.39 7.64 -5.19
CA GLY A 173 -15.79 8.06 -5.20
C GLY A 173 -16.54 7.58 -6.44
N THR A 174 -15.89 7.48 -7.60
CA THR A 174 -16.49 6.92 -8.82
C THR A 174 -16.90 5.46 -8.64
N THR A 175 -16.12 4.66 -7.89
CA THR A 175 -16.54 3.31 -7.53
C THR A 175 -17.82 3.33 -6.69
N ALA A 176 -17.95 4.26 -5.75
CA ALA A 176 -19.15 4.40 -4.93
C ALA A 176 -20.40 4.71 -5.78
N VAL A 177 -20.25 5.55 -6.81
CA VAL A 177 -21.32 5.86 -7.76
C VAL A 177 -21.74 4.62 -8.54
N TRP A 178 -20.79 3.79 -8.97
CA TRP A 178 -21.11 2.54 -9.66
C TRP A 178 -21.82 1.54 -8.75
N GLU A 179 -21.34 1.33 -7.53
CA GLU A 179 -22.03 0.48 -6.56
C GLU A 179 -23.46 0.96 -6.30
N GLN A 180 -23.68 2.28 -6.20
CA GLN A 180 -25.03 2.82 -6.07
C GLN A 180 -25.90 2.51 -7.29
N ALA A 181 -25.36 2.64 -8.50
CA ALA A 181 -26.10 2.30 -9.71
C ALA A 181 -26.42 0.80 -9.79
N LEU A 182 -25.52 -0.08 -9.34
CA LEU A 182 -25.76 -1.52 -9.30
C LEU A 182 -26.88 -1.88 -8.31
N ASP A 183 -26.93 -1.28 -7.13
CA ASP A 183 -28.05 -1.46 -6.18
C ASP A 183 -29.38 -0.95 -6.77
N MET A 184 -29.36 0.16 -7.52
CA MET A 184 -30.55 0.65 -8.20
C MET A 184 -31.05 -0.34 -9.26
N ILE A 185 -30.14 -1.08 -9.90
CA ILE A 185 -30.51 -2.16 -10.83
C ILE A 185 -31.11 -3.35 -10.08
N GLU A 186 -30.49 -3.76 -8.97
CA GLU A 186 -31.00 -4.85 -8.12
C GLU A 186 -32.42 -4.56 -7.59
N THR A 187 -32.67 -3.31 -7.21
CA THR A 187 -33.99 -2.86 -6.71
C THR A 187 -34.99 -2.50 -7.80
N GLY A 188 -34.62 -2.62 -9.08
CA GLY A 188 -35.49 -2.32 -10.23
C GLY A 188 -35.74 -0.82 -10.49
N GLN A 189 -34.99 0.08 -9.83
CA GLN A 189 -35.07 1.54 -10.01
C GLN A 189 -34.31 2.04 -11.25
N LEU A 190 -33.36 1.24 -11.76
CA LEU A 190 -32.59 1.51 -12.97
C LEU A 190 -32.53 0.24 -13.81
N THR A 191 -32.73 0.35 -15.13
CA THR A 191 -32.56 -0.81 -16.02
C THR A 191 -31.09 -1.00 -16.38
N LEU A 192 -30.71 -2.26 -16.64
CA LEU A 192 -29.36 -2.58 -17.10
C LEU A 192 -29.03 -1.86 -18.41
N ASP A 193 -29.98 -1.78 -19.35
CA ASP A 193 -29.76 -1.13 -20.65
C ASP A 193 -29.44 0.35 -20.49
N THR A 194 -30.22 1.08 -19.69
CA THR A 194 -29.95 2.51 -19.41
C THR A 194 -28.62 2.71 -18.69
N PHE A 195 -28.23 1.79 -17.80
CA PHE A 195 -26.92 1.83 -17.18
C PHE A 195 -25.79 1.69 -18.22
N ILE A 196 -25.86 0.66 -19.07
CA ILE A 196 -24.84 0.39 -20.10
C ILE A 196 -24.76 1.52 -21.12
N GLU A 197 -25.88 2.10 -21.54
CA GLU A 197 -25.92 3.27 -22.42
C GLU A 197 -25.17 4.46 -21.81
N LYS A 198 -25.45 4.79 -20.55
CA LYS A 198 -24.78 5.88 -19.83
C LYS A 198 -23.28 5.64 -19.70
N GLN A 199 -22.87 4.42 -19.36
CA GLN A 199 -21.45 4.09 -19.25
C GLN A 199 -20.73 4.14 -20.60
N SER A 200 -21.38 3.64 -21.66
CA SER A 200 -20.84 3.67 -23.02
C SER A 200 -20.64 5.11 -23.51
N ALA A 201 -21.63 5.98 -23.28
CA ALA A 201 -21.55 7.39 -23.62
C ALA A 201 -20.42 8.10 -22.85
N TRP A 202 -20.29 7.83 -21.54
CA TRP A 202 -19.24 8.41 -20.72
C TRP A 202 -17.83 7.94 -21.12
N VAL A 203 -17.66 6.65 -21.40
CA VAL A 203 -16.38 6.10 -21.92
C VAL A 203 -16.04 6.71 -23.28
N ALA A 204 -17.01 6.85 -24.19
CA ALA A 204 -16.79 7.49 -25.49
C ALA A 204 -16.33 8.95 -25.34
N GLN A 205 -16.95 9.70 -24.42
CA GLN A 205 -16.54 11.07 -24.10
C GLN A 205 -15.13 11.13 -23.52
N LEU A 206 -14.79 10.25 -22.57
CA LEU A 206 -13.43 10.17 -22.02
C LEU A 206 -12.39 9.85 -23.09
N VAL A 207 -12.66 8.88 -23.96
CA VAL A 207 -11.76 8.56 -25.08
C VAL A 207 -11.59 9.77 -25.99
N GLN A 208 -12.66 10.48 -26.30
CA GLN A 208 -12.59 11.68 -27.15
C GLN A 208 -11.78 12.80 -26.49
N GLN A 209 -11.97 13.05 -25.20
CA GLN A 209 -11.29 14.10 -24.45
C GLN A 209 -9.78 13.84 -24.37
N TYR A 210 -9.37 12.58 -24.20
CA TYR A 210 -7.97 12.23 -24.01
C TYR A 210 -7.23 11.80 -25.29
N ARG A 211 -7.90 11.81 -26.47
CA ARG A 211 -7.31 11.46 -27.77
C ARG A 211 -6.04 12.24 -28.12
N GLY A 212 -5.96 13.51 -27.73
CA GLY A 212 -4.80 14.38 -27.98
C GLY A 212 -3.74 14.38 -26.87
N THR A 213 -3.96 13.62 -25.79
CA THR A 213 -3.06 13.65 -24.63
C THR A 213 -1.78 12.88 -24.97
N THR A 214 -0.66 13.60 -25.03
CA THR A 214 0.65 12.98 -25.22
C THR A 214 1.22 12.60 -23.86
N LEU A 215 1.36 11.30 -23.61
CA LEU A 215 1.95 10.80 -22.37
C LEU A 215 3.48 10.82 -22.47
N SER A 216 4.12 11.64 -21.64
CA SER A 216 5.57 11.62 -21.47
C SER A 216 5.98 10.43 -20.61
N ILE A 217 5.89 9.21 -21.16
CA ILE A 217 6.35 8.00 -20.48
C ILE A 217 7.87 8.05 -20.41
N ARG A 218 8.40 8.33 -19.21
CA ARG A 218 9.84 8.21 -18.93
C ARG A 218 10.19 6.72 -18.85
N VAL A 219 10.46 6.12 -20.00
CA VAL A 219 11.01 4.76 -20.04
C VAL A 219 12.48 4.85 -19.60
N PRO A 220 12.93 4.04 -18.62
CA PRO A 220 14.34 4.01 -18.23
C PRO A 220 15.19 3.76 -19.48
N GLN A 221 16.03 4.73 -19.83
CA GLN A 221 16.89 4.59 -21.00
C GLN A 221 18.03 3.64 -20.63
N GLY A 222 18.06 2.49 -21.30
CA GLY A 222 19.18 1.57 -21.18
C GLY A 222 20.42 2.09 -21.91
N PRO A 223 21.59 1.47 -21.66
CA PRO A 223 22.83 1.80 -22.36
C PRO A 223 22.65 1.73 -23.89
N ALA A 224 23.47 2.49 -24.62
CA ALA A 224 23.44 2.51 -26.09
C ALA A 224 23.64 1.10 -26.66
N CYS A 225 22.89 0.78 -27.72
CA CYS A 225 22.97 -0.52 -28.38
C CYS A 225 24.38 -0.74 -28.94
N PRO A 226 25.03 -1.87 -28.67
CA PRO A 226 26.41 -2.12 -29.13
C PRO A 226 26.54 -2.28 -30.65
N LEU A 227 25.42 -2.48 -31.37
CA LEU A 227 25.43 -2.69 -32.82
C LEU A 227 25.08 -1.43 -33.63
N CYS A 228 24.29 -0.51 -33.07
CA CYS A 228 23.76 0.62 -33.83
C CYS A 228 23.71 1.94 -33.06
N GLY A 229 24.15 1.96 -31.80
CA GLY A 229 24.12 3.15 -30.94
C GLY A 229 22.72 3.60 -30.48
N ALA A 230 21.64 3.02 -31.00
CA ALA A 230 20.27 3.37 -30.60
C ALA A 230 19.98 3.00 -29.13
N THR A 231 18.96 3.62 -28.54
CA THR A 231 18.53 3.34 -27.17
C THR A 231 18.08 1.89 -27.02
N THR A 232 18.39 1.28 -25.87
CA THR A 232 17.93 -0.08 -25.54
C THR A 232 16.74 -0.04 -24.57
N ARG A 233 15.88 -1.06 -24.66
CA ARG A 233 14.73 -1.29 -23.78
C ARG A 233 14.88 -2.63 -23.08
N GLN A 234 14.45 -2.68 -21.83
CA GLN A 234 14.54 -3.88 -21.02
C GLN A 234 13.47 -4.91 -21.46
N ARG A 235 13.88 -6.16 -21.69
CA ARG A 235 13.02 -7.29 -22.09
C ARG A 235 13.33 -8.51 -21.22
N THR A 236 12.32 -9.34 -21.00
CA THR A 236 12.47 -10.59 -20.22
C THR A 236 12.63 -11.77 -21.18
N GLY A 237 13.73 -12.52 -21.05
CA GLY A 237 13.99 -13.73 -21.82
C GLY A 237 14.08 -14.97 -20.92
N LYS A 238 14.39 -16.13 -21.53
CA LYS A 238 14.56 -17.41 -20.81
C LYS A 238 15.63 -17.35 -19.71
N THR A 239 16.65 -16.51 -19.87
CA THR A 239 17.80 -16.39 -18.97
C THR A 239 17.73 -15.18 -18.03
N GLY A 240 16.57 -14.52 -17.94
CA GLY A 240 16.38 -13.34 -17.11
C GLY A 240 16.19 -12.06 -17.93
N VAL A 241 16.34 -10.92 -17.25
CA VAL A 241 16.07 -9.61 -17.82
C VAL A 241 17.31 -9.08 -18.55
N PHE A 242 17.16 -8.61 -19.79
CA PHE A 242 18.24 -8.09 -20.63
C PHE A 242 17.81 -6.83 -21.38
N TRP A 243 18.77 -6.00 -21.76
CA TRP A 243 18.55 -4.85 -22.64
C TRP A 243 18.51 -5.31 -24.10
N SER A 244 17.50 -4.89 -24.85
CA SER A 244 17.31 -5.18 -26.28
C SER A 244 17.21 -3.88 -27.07
N CYS A 245 17.78 -3.82 -28.26
CA CYS A 245 17.68 -2.64 -29.12
C CYS A 245 16.22 -2.23 -29.39
N SER A 246 15.95 -0.93 -29.31
CA SER A 246 14.64 -0.36 -29.69
C SER A 246 14.27 -0.61 -31.16
N ARG A 247 15.25 -0.75 -32.05
CA ARG A 247 15.07 -1.04 -33.50
C ARG A 247 14.93 -2.54 -33.82
N TYR A 248 14.60 -3.39 -32.86
CA TYR A 248 14.31 -4.79 -33.17
C TYR A 248 13.02 -4.90 -34.00
N PRO A 249 12.97 -5.70 -35.10
CA PRO A 249 13.88 -6.78 -35.47
C PRO A 249 15.07 -6.40 -36.38
N GLU A 250 15.13 -5.16 -36.88
CA GLU A 250 16.20 -4.67 -37.78
C GLU A 250 17.58 -4.69 -37.10
N CYS A 251 17.61 -4.42 -35.79
CA CYS A 251 18.81 -4.55 -34.97
C CYS A 251 18.59 -5.55 -33.83
N LYS A 252 19.41 -6.61 -33.79
CA LYS A 252 19.35 -7.68 -32.78
C LYS A 252 20.32 -7.48 -31.61
N GLY A 253 20.78 -6.25 -31.37
CA GLY A 253 21.72 -5.96 -30.30
C GLY A 253 21.11 -6.17 -28.92
N THR A 254 21.81 -6.87 -28.04
CA THR A 254 21.39 -7.14 -26.66
C THR A 254 22.55 -6.92 -25.68
N LEU A 255 22.22 -6.51 -24.45
CA LEU A 255 23.17 -6.37 -23.34
C LEU A 255 22.58 -7.00 -22.07
N PRO A 256 23.39 -7.60 -21.18
CA PRO A 256 22.92 -8.07 -19.88
C PRO A 256 22.55 -6.89 -18.97
N VAL A 257 21.58 -7.07 -18.07
CA VAL A 257 21.32 -6.13 -16.98
C VAL A 257 22.25 -6.50 -15.82
N GLU A 258 23.18 -5.62 -15.46
CA GLU A 258 24.03 -5.84 -14.28
C GLU A 258 23.19 -5.69 -13.00
N SER A 259 22.83 -6.81 -12.37
CA SER A 259 22.31 -6.82 -11.01
C SER A 259 23.48 -6.76 -10.01
N PRO A 260 23.43 -5.91 -8.96
CA PRO A 260 24.50 -5.79 -7.97
C PRO A 260 24.56 -7.00 -7.01
N GLY A 261 24.83 -8.19 -7.53
CA GLY A 261 24.91 -9.42 -6.72
C GLY A 261 25.23 -10.73 -7.46
N ALA A 262 25.35 -10.75 -8.79
CA ALA A 262 25.70 -11.99 -9.52
C ALA A 262 27.16 -11.97 -9.97
N LYS A 263 27.95 -12.89 -9.40
CA LYS A 263 29.38 -13.10 -9.71
C LYS A 263 29.62 -13.18 -11.22
N ARG A 264 30.58 -12.38 -11.72
CA ARG A 264 31.03 -12.35 -13.12
C ARG A 264 31.57 -13.73 -13.54
N GLY A 265 30.82 -14.45 -14.37
CA GLY A 265 31.36 -15.55 -15.16
C GLY A 265 32.16 -15.01 -16.35
N SER A 266 33.39 -15.46 -16.49
CA SER A 266 34.37 -15.04 -17.50
C SER A 266 33.87 -15.11 -18.96
N PRO A 267 34.33 -14.23 -19.87
CA PRO A 267 33.86 -14.20 -21.25
C PRO A 267 34.34 -15.44 -22.03
N ARG A 268 33.40 -16.22 -22.58
CA ARG A 268 33.71 -17.35 -23.46
C ARG A 268 34.14 -16.81 -24.83
N LYS A 269 35.42 -16.98 -25.17
CA LYS A 269 35.99 -16.65 -26.49
C LYS A 269 35.14 -17.25 -27.62
N ARG A 270 34.75 -16.41 -28.59
CA ARG A 270 34.15 -16.83 -29.86
C ARG A 270 35.15 -17.72 -30.61
N ARG A 271 34.76 -18.96 -30.93
CA ARG A 271 35.47 -19.79 -31.93
C ARG A 271 35.17 -19.22 -33.31
N SER A 272 36.21 -18.74 -33.99
CA SER A 272 36.21 -18.47 -35.42
C SER A 272 35.99 -19.77 -36.21
N ALA A 273 35.11 -19.71 -37.22
CA ALA A 273 34.91 -20.79 -38.17
C ALA A 273 36.17 -21.01 -39.03
N PRO A 274 36.48 -22.25 -39.44
CA PRO A 274 37.53 -22.47 -40.44
C PRO A 274 36.99 -22.18 -41.84
N LYS A 275 37.81 -21.49 -42.64
CA LYS A 275 37.60 -21.29 -44.09
C LYS A 275 37.75 -22.63 -44.81
N ALA A 276 36.91 -22.85 -45.80
CA ALA A 276 36.99 -23.94 -46.75
C ALA A 276 38.21 -23.79 -47.69
N HIS A 277 38.87 -24.91 -47.95
CA HIS A 277 39.37 -25.33 -49.25
C HIS A 277 39.34 -26.86 -49.29
#